data_AF-A0A9J6MSC2-F1
#
_entry.id   AF-A0A9J6MSC2-F1
#
_cell.length_a   1.000
_cell.length_b   1.000
_cell.length_c   1.000
_cell.angle_alpha   90.00
_cell.angle_beta   90.00
_cell.angle_gamma   90.00
#
_symmetry.space_group_name_H-M   'P 1'
#
loop_
_entity.id
_entity.type
_entity.pdbx_description
1 polymer ?
#
loop_
_entity_poly.entity_id
_entity_poly.type
_entity_poly.pdbx_seq_one_letter_code
_entity_poly.pdbx_strand_id
1 'polypeptide(L)' 'MRILSIVVLFVIIFYSLGFGITLWKDKQRLGAIAVFFLCLAIVVLPFFSIF' A
#
# COMPACT_ATOMS: atom_id res chain seq x y z
N MET A 1 8.94 -0.29 19.32
CA MET A 1 8.85 -1.01 18.04
C MET A 1 7.44 -1.02 17.47
N ARG A 2 6.41 -1.48 18.19
CA ARG A 2 5.03 -1.61 17.68
C ARG A 2 4.38 -0.32 17.13
N ILE A 3 4.55 0.82 17.80
CA ILE A 3 4.03 2.13 17.33
C ILE A 3 4.73 2.59 16.05
N LEU A 4 6.05 2.44 15.98
CA LEU A 4 6.84 2.78 14.78
C LEU A 4 6.39 1.98 13.57
N SER A 5 6.14 0.67 13.73
CA SER A 5 5.62 -0.19 12.67
C SER A 5 4.26 0.28 12.14
N ILE A 6 3.35 0.70 13.03
CA ILE A 6 2.02 1.20 12.65
C ILE A 6 2.13 2.52 11.87
N VAL A 7 3.00 3.43 12.32
CA VAL A 7 3.24 4.71 11.62
C VAL A 7 3.82 4.48 10.23
N VAL A 8 4.83 3.61 10.12
CA VAL A 8 5.45 3.26 8.84
C VAL A 8 4.44 2.60 7.89
N LEU A 9 3.59 1.70 8.40
CA LEU A 9 2.50 1.10 7.61
C LEU A 9 1.56 2.17 7.05
N PHE A 10 1.14 3.12 7.86
CA PHE A 10 0.29 4.22 7.41
C PHE A 10 0.95 5.05 6.31
N VAL A 11 2.23 5.39 6.46
CA VAL A 11 2.99 6.15 5.44
C VAL A 11 3.07 5.36 4.13
N ILE A 12 3.38 4.07 4.19
CA ILE A 12 3.48 3.21 3.00
C ILE A 12 2.12 3.09 2.29
N ILE A 13 1.03 2.94 3.03
CA ILE A 13 -0.33 2.86 2.46
C ILE A 13 -0.68 4.16 1.71
N PHE A 14 -0.48 5.32 2.33
CA PHE A 14 -0.78 6.60 1.68
C PHE A 14 0.07 6.85 0.44
N TYR A 15 1.37 6.55 0.52
CA TYR A 15 2.27 6.69 -0.63
C TYR A 15 1.88 5.73 -1.76
N SER A 16 1.56 4.47 -1.44
CA SER A 16 1.21 3.45 -2.42
C SER A 16 -0.13 3.75 -3.11
N LEU A 17 -1.12 4.29 -2.37
CA LEU A 17 -2.38 4.77 -2.95
C LEU A 17 -2.14 5.94 -3.91
N GLY A 18 -1.35 6.94 -3.51
CA GLY A 18 -0.99 8.07 -4.37
C GLY A 18 -0.24 7.63 -5.63
N PHE A 19 0.68 6.67 -5.49
CA PHE A 19 1.42 6.09 -6.61
C PHE A 19 0.51 5.30 -7.55
N GLY A 20 -0.41 4.49 -7.01
CA GLY A 20 -1.40 3.74 -7.80
C GLY A 20 -2.33 4.65 -8.61
N ILE A 21 -2.79 5.75 -8.02
CA ILE A 21 -3.61 6.76 -8.72
C ILE A 21 -2.81 7.44 -9.83
N THR A 22 -1.54 7.74 -9.59
CA THR A 22 -0.63 8.34 -10.59
C THR A 22 -0.41 7.39 -11.76
N LEU A 23 -0.13 6.10 -11.49
CA LEU A 23 0.01 5.09 -12.55
C LEU A 23 -1.26 4.90 -13.37
N TRP A 24 -2.44 5.00 -12.73
CA TRP A 24 -3.71 4.92 -13.43
C TRP A 24 -3.91 6.11 -14.39
N LYS A 25 -3.44 7.30 -14.00
CA LYS A 25 -3.43 8.50 -14.86
C LYS A 25 -2.44 8.40 -16.02
N ASP A 26 -1.27 7.78 -15.81
CA ASP A 26 -0.24 7.54 -16.84
C ASP A 26 -0.59 6.40 -17.84
N LYS A 27 -1.86 5.96 -17.87
CA LYS A 27 -2.37 4.84 -18.70
C LYS A 27 -1.69 3.49 -18.48
N GLN A 28 -0.80 3.35 -17.48
CA GLN A 28 -0.17 2.08 -17.10
C GLN A 28 -1.09 1.23 -16.23
N ARG A 29 -2.23 0.82 -16.78
CA ARG A 29 -3.32 0.12 -16.04
C ARG A 29 -2.87 -1.16 -15.34
N LEU A 30 -1.98 -1.95 -15.98
CA LEU A 30 -1.46 -3.19 -15.38
C LEU A 30 -0.62 -2.92 -14.12
N GLY A 31 0.28 -1.93 -14.18
CA GLY A 31 1.05 -1.53 -13.02
C GLY A 31 0.17 -0.93 -11.92
N ALA A 32 -0.84 -0.14 -12.29
CA ALA A 32 -1.78 0.44 -11.34
C ALA A 32 -2.54 -0.65 -10.56
N ILE A 33 -3.00 -1.69 -11.25
CA ILE A 33 -3.69 -2.84 -10.65
C ILE A 33 -2.74 -3.60 -9.70
N ALA A 34 -1.50 -3.84 -10.11
CA ALA A 34 -0.50 -4.50 -9.26
C ALA A 34 -0.21 -3.71 -7.98
N VAL A 35 -0.05 -2.38 -8.09
CA VAL A 35 0.16 -1.49 -6.93
C VAL A 35 -1.08 -1.47 -6.03
N PHE A 36 -2.28 -1.48 -6.60
CA PHE A 36 -3.52 -1.53 -5.81
C PHE A 36 -3.63 -2.83 -5.02
N PHE A 37 -3.28 -3.96 -5.66
CA PHE A 37 -3.25 -5.27 -5.01
C PHE A 37 -2.18 -5.34 -3.92
N LEU A 38 -1.00 -4.77 -4.18
CA LEU A 38 0.07 -4.62 -3.19
C LEU A 38 -0.41 -3.80 -1.98
N CYS A 39 -1.15 -2.71 -2.23
CA CYS A 39 -1.69 -1.88 -1.17
C CYS A 39 -2.68 -2.65 -0.28
N LEU A 40 -3.53 -3.50 -0.88
CA LEU A 40 -4.41 -4.42 -0.16
C LEU A 40 -3.61 -5.41 0.71
N ALA A 41 -2.55 -6.00 0.15
CA ALA A 41 -1.69 -6.91 0.89
C ALA A 41 -1.03 -6.22 2.10
N ILE A 42 -0.50 -5.01 1.92
CA ILE A 42 0.14 -4.22 2.99
C ILE A 42 -0.84 -3.86 4.11
N VAL A 43 -2.13 -3.68 3.80
CA VAL A 43 -3.17 -3.46 4.81
C VAL A 43 -3.50 -4.74 5.58
N VAL A 44 -3.53 -5.89 4.91
CA VAL A 44 -4.01 -7.16 5.48
C VAL A 44 -2.92 -7.93 6.23
N LEU A 45 -1.71 -8.02 5.70
CA LEU A 45 -0.58 -8.74 6.31
C LEU A 45 -0.27 -8.37 7.79
N PRO A 46 -0.33 -7.10 8.20
CA PRO A 46 -0.08 -6.71 9.59
C PRO A 46 -1.05 -7.34 10.59
N PHE A 47 -2.28 -7.68 10.16
CA PHE A 47 -3.26 -8.34 11.02
C PHE A 47 -2.89 -9.80 11.33
N PHE A 48 -2.07 -10.45 10.49
CA PHE A 48 -1.59 -11.81 10.71
C PHE A 48 -0.23 -11.87 11.40
N SER A 49 0.54 -10.79 11.37
CA SER A 49 1.92 -10.76 11.86
C SER A 49 2.11 -9.94 13.14
N ILE A 50 1.25 -8.96 13.42
CA ILE A 50 1.36 -8.06 14.59
C ILE A 50 0.28 -8.34 15.63
N PHE A 51 -0.88 -8.86 15.21
CA PHE A 51 -1.93 -9.42 16.08
C PHE A 51 -1.83 -10.94 16.13
#